data_AF-A0A7Z9M8G3-F1
#
_entry.id   AF-A0A7Z9M8G3-F1
#
_cell.length_a   1.000
_cell.length_b   1.000
_cell.length_c   1.000
_cell.angle_alpha   90.00
_cell.angle_beta   90.00
_cell.angle_gamma   90.00
#
_symmetry.space_group_name_H-M   'P 1'
#
loop_
_entity.id
_entity.type
_entity.pdbx_description
1 polymer ?
#
loop_
_entity_poly.entity_id
_entity_poly.type
_entity_poly.pdbx_seq_one_letter_code
_entity_poly.pdbx_strand_id
1 'polypeptide(L)'
;GVFEDSNLPAATVRPTGMNFGALPMCNGLSRLETRNLSDSSNIEQIRGEEGNDLAADRADELGIVTFIPDDIDWEDEVRIAIEERASYSTDALTGMEASLRFPGPETLETKIFGRLSAWQNWIFQRPNAVGEEGALNLYGTGKQANYDRKRV
;
A
#
# COMPACT_ATOMS: atom_id res chain seq x y z
N GLY A 1 -24.27 7.89 1.47
CA GLY A 1 -25.51 8.64 1.74
C GLY A 1 -25.19 9.88 2.55
N VAL A 2 -26.18 10.39 3.29
CA VAL A 2 -26.00 11.42 4.33
C VAL A 2 -26.24 10.73 5.67
N PHE A 3 -25.46 11.06 6.70
CA PHE A 3 -25.70 10.55 8.06
C PHE A 3 -26.99 11.15 8.64
N GLU A 4 -27.75 10.36 9.42
CA GLU A 4 -29.08 10.73 9.96
C GLU A 4 -29.14 12.09 10.69
N ASP A 5 -28.02 12.59 11.23
CA ASP A 5 -27.92 13.88 11.93
C ASP A 5 -27.00 14.91 11.26
N SER A 6 -26.61 14.67 9.99
CA SER A 6 -25.69 15.54 9.27
C SER A 6 -26.41 16.56 8.39
N ASN A 7 -26.00 17.84 8.52
CA ASN A 7 -26.41 18.92 7.62
C ASN A 7 -25.49 19.08 6.40
N LEU A 8 -24.53 18.15 6.20
CA LEU A 8 -23.63 18.16 5.06
C LEU A 8 -24.24 17.40 3.87
N PRO A 9 -23.95 17.81 2.62
CA PRO A 9 -24.30 17.00 1.46
C PRO A 9 -23.59 15.64 1.51
N ALA A 10 -24.15 14.66 0.80
CA ALA A 10 -23.50 13.36 0.64
C ALA A 10 -22.10 13.53 0.03
N ALA A 11 -21.14 12.77 0.54
CA ALA A 11 -19.79 12.81 0.03
C ALA A 11 -19.74 12.34 -1.44
N THR A 12 -18.94 13.03 -2.24
CA THR A 12 -18.71 12.69 -3.64
C THR A 12 -17.21 12.55 -3.93
N VAL A 13 -16.88 11.76 -4.95
CA VAL A 13 -15.53 11.64 -5.49
C VAL A 13 -15.52 12.20 -6.90
N ARG A 14 -14.51 13.01 -7.23
CA ARG A 14 -14.36 13.59 -8.57
C ARG A 14 -13.01 13.20 -9.18
N PRO A 15 -12.98 12.35 -10.22
CA PRO A 15 -11.79 12.14 -11.02
C PRO A 15 -11.40 13.43 -11.74
N THR A 16 -10.11 13.74 -11.77
CA THR A 16 -9.52 14.88 -12.47
C THR A 16 -8.34 14.43 -13.32
N GLY A 17 -7.90 15.25 -14.27
CA GLY A 17 -6.74 14.95 -15.11
C GLY A 17 -5.48 14.50 -14.35
N MET A 18 -5.28 14.99 -13.11
CA MET A 18 -4.14 14.58 -12.27
C MET A 18 -4.14 13.08 -11.92
N ASN A 19 -5.31 12.44 -11.90
CA ASN A 19 -5.45 11.03 -11.55
C ASN A 19 -4.97 10.08 -12.66
N PHE A 20 -4.78 10.58 -13.88
CA PHE A 20 -4.53 9.78 -15.08
C PHE A 20 -3.10 9.89 -15.64
N GLY A 21 -2.10 9.96 -14.75
CA GLY A 21 -0.69 9.82 -15.13
C GLY A 21 0.25 10.95 -14.70
N ALA A 22 -0.28 12.07 -14.20
CA ALA A 22 0.56 13.18 -13.72
C ALA A 22 1.37 12.84 -12.47
N LEU A 23 0.90 11.88 -11.67
CA LEU A 23 1.49 11.47 -10.38
C LEU A 23 1.72 9.95 -10.34
N PRO A 24 2.67 9.42 -11.12
CA PRO A 24 2.92 7.99 -11.16
C PRO A 24 3.48 7.49 -9.82
N MET A 25 3.20 6.22 -9.52
CA MET A 25 3.90 5.45 -8.52
C MET A 25 5.27 5.02 -9.06
N CYS A 26 6.13 4.49 -8.20
CA CYS A 26 7.47 4.05 -8.62
C CYS A 26 7.44 2.84 -9.57
N ASN A 27 6.30 2.17 -9.75
CA ASN A 27 6.09 1.13 -10.78
C ASN A 27 5.81 1.71 -12.18
N GLY A 28 5.79 3.04 -12.34
CA GLY A 28 5.55 3.72 -13.62
C GLY A 28 4.08 3.89 -13.99
N LEU A 29 3.14 3.45 -13.14
CA LEU A 29 1.70 3.58 -13.35
C LEU A 29 1.10 4.64 -12.43
N SER A 30 -0.02 5.26 -12.82
CA SER A 30 -0.89 5.97 -11.89
C SER A 30 -1.49 5.01 -10.84
N ARG A 31 -2.02 5.57 -9.76
CA ARG A 31 -2.70 4.77 -8.71
C ARG A 31 -3.98 4.12 -9.24
N LEU A 32 -4.71 4.78 -10.13
CA LEU A 32 -5.91 4.23 -10.74
C LEU A 32 -5.56 3.04 -11.65
N GLU A 33 -4.52 3.18 -12.48
CA GLU A 33 -4.02 2.07 -13.33
C GLU A 33 -3.52 0.89 -12.47
N THR A 34 -2.80 1.16 -11.38
CA THR A 34 -2.34 0.10 -10.47
C THR A 34 -3.52 -0.61 -9.82
N ARG A 35 -4.58 0.11 -9.45
CA ARG A 35 -5.79 -0.45 -8.87
C ARG A 35 -6.58 -1.31 -9.88
N ASN A 36 -6.55 -0.95 -11.15
CA ASN A 36 -7.23 -1.66 -12.24
C ASN A 36 -6.23 -2.43 -13.13
N LEU A 37 -5.20 -3.02 -12.54
CA LEU A 37 -4.08 -3.60 -13.29
C LEU A 37 -4.53 -4.68 -14.31
N SER A 38 -5.60 -5.41 -14.00
CA SER A 38 -6.15 -6.47 -14.86
C SER A 38 -7.26 -6.00 -15.79
N ASP A 39 -7.71 -4.75 -15.68
CA ASP A 39 -8.81 -4.21 -16.49
C ASP A 39 -8.52 -2.77 -16.92
N SER A 40 -7.74 -2.64 -18.01
CA SER A 40 -7.48 -1.34 -18.62
C SER A 40 -8.73 -0.67 -19.17
N SER A 41 -9.81 -1.42 -19.45
CA SER A 41 -11.05 -0.83 -19.98
C SER A 41 -11.79 -0.02 -18.92
N ASN A 42 -11.70 -0.42 -17.64
CA ASN A 42 -12.29 0.33 -16.54
C ASN A 42 -11.63 1.71 -16.36
N ILE A 43 -10.35 1.88 -16.71
CA ILE A 43 -9.69 3.19 -16.68
C ILE A 43 -10.35 4.17 -17.65
N GLU A 44 -10.74 3.72 -18.83
CA GLU A 44 -11.43 4.57 -19.80
C GLU A 44 -12.86 4.90 -19.36
N GLN A 45 -13.54 4.00 -18.64
CA GLN A 45 -14.83 4.30 -18.01
C GLN A 45 -14.70 5.37 -16.94
N ILE A 46 -13.69 5.26 -16.06
CA ILE A 46 -13.40 6.27 -15.03
C ILE A 46 -13.01 7.61 -15.66
N ARG A 47 -12.25 7.58 -16.77
CA ARG A 47 -11.90 8.79 -17.53
C ARG A 47 -13.11 9.46 -18.16
N GLY A 48 -14.11 8.69 -18.60
CA GLY A 48 -15.38 9.22 -19.09
C GLY A 48 -16.15 10.07 -18.06
N GLU A 49 -15.85 9.87 -16.77
CA GLU A 49 -16.45 10.61 -15.65
C GLU A 49 -15.57 11.80 -15.16
N GLU A 50 -14.52 12.16 -15.90
CA GLU A 50 -13.63 13.24 -15.50
C GLU A 50 -14.40 14.56 -15.30
N GLY A 51 -14.24 15.17 -14.13
CA GLY A 51 -14.92 16.40 -13.74
C GLY A 51 -16.32 16.23 -13.16
N ASN A 52 -16.92 15.04 -13.24
CA ASN A 52 -18.23 14.74 -12.65
C ASN A 52 -18.10 14.44 -11.15
N ASP A 53 -19.10 14.86 -10.37
CA ASP A 53 -19.22 14.42 -8.97
C ASP A 53 -19.88 13.05 -8.90
N LEU A 54 -19.12 12.05 -8.46
CA LEU A 54 -19.60 10.69 -8.32
C LEU A 54 -20.14 10.46 -6.92
N ALA A 55 -21.41 10.05 -6.84
CA ALA A 55 -21.99 9.51 -5.62
C ALA A 55 -21.36 8.14 -5.28
N ALA A 56 -21.60 7.68 -4.05
CA ALA A 56 -20.96 6.49 -3.49
C ALA A 56 -21.21 5.22 -4.32
N ASP A 57 -22.44 5.02 -4.76
CA ASP A 57 -22.87 3.92 -5.65
C ASP A 57 -22.06 3.90 -6.95
N ARG A 58 -21.98 5.03 -7.65
CA ARG A 58 -21.23 5.12 -8.91
C ARG A 58 -19.72 4.94 -8.71
N ALA A 59 -19.19 5.46 -7.60
CA ALA A 59 -17.79 5.28 -7.24
C ALA A 59 -17.46 3.81 -6.92
N ASP A 60 -18.40 3.07 -6.31
CA ASP A 60 -18.26 1.64 -6.01
C ASP A 60 -18.37 0.78 -7.28
N GLU A 61 -19.34 1.07 -8.16
CA GLU A 61 -19.48 0.41 -9.47
C GLU A 61 -18.21 0.53 -10.33
N LEU A 62 -17.61 1.72 -10.36
CA LEU A 62 -16.34 1.96 -11.06
C LEU A 62 -15.14 1.39 -10.30
N GLY A 63 -15.36 0.84 -9.12
CA GLY A 63 -14.33 0.29 -8.26
C GLY A 63 -13.32 1.35 -7.88
N ILE A 64 -13.69 2.60 -7.61
CA ILE A 64 -12.81 3.65 -7.09
C ILE A 64 -12.66 3.52 -5.56
N VAL A 65 -13.72 3.08 -4.88
CA VAL A 65 -13.76 2.83 -3.44
C VAL A 65 -13.83 1.33 -3.13
N THR A 66 -13.64 0.93 -1.88
CA THR A 66 -13.59 -0.49 -1.48
C THR A 66 -14.96 -1.03 -1.05
N PHE A 67 -15.76 -0.20 -0.37
CA PHE A 67 -17.13 -0.50 0.06
C PHE A 67 -17.84 0.80 0.45
N ILE A 68 -19.17 0.76 0.58
CA ILE A 68 -20.05 1.91 0.79
C ILE A 68 -21.09 1.64 1.90
N PRO A 69 -20.69 1.59 3.18
CA PRO A 69 -21.62 1.31 4.26
C PRO A 69 -22.63 2.46 4.39
N ASP A 70 -23.84 2.14 4.84
CA ASP A 70 -24.83 3.16 5.18
C ASP A 70 -24.50 3.81 6.54
N ASP A 71 -25.35 4.74 6.97
CA ASP A 71 -25.14 5.49 8.21
C ASP A 71 -25.30 4.63 9.47
N ILE A 72 -26.03 3.53 9.39
CA ILE A 72 -26.22 2.58 10.49
C ILE A 72 -24.96 1.74 10.66
N ASP A 73 -24.40 1.22 9.56
CA ASP A 73 -23.26 0.30 9.59
C ASP A 73 -21.89 1.02 9.63
N TRP A 74 -21.82 2.30 9.22
CA TRP A 74 -20.56 3.04 9.08
C TRP A 74 -19.66 3.00 10.31
N GLU A 75 -20.22 3.34 11.49
CA GLU A 75 -19.46 3.42 12.74
C GLU A 75 -18.86 2.08 13.13
N ASP A 76 -19.61 0.99 12.96
CA ASP A 76 -19.14 -0.35 13.33
C ASP A 76 -18.17 -0.93 12.30
N GLU A 77 -18.47 -0.87 11.01
CA GLU A 77 -17.62 -1.43 9.95
C GLU A 77 -16.24 -0.73 9.90
N VAL A 78 -16.22 0.61 9.96
CA VAL A 78 -14.96 1.37 9.95
C VAL A 78 -14.17 1.12 11.23
N ARG A 79 -14.83 1.11 12.39
CA ARG A 79 -14.18 0.83 13.68
C ARG A 79 -13.58 -0.58 13.69
N ILE A 80 -14.31 -1.60 13.26
CA ILE A 80 -13.82 -2.98 13.18
C ILE A 80 -12.61 -3.05 12.26
N ALA A 81 -12.65 -2.45 11.06
CA ALA A 81 -11.52 -2.46 10.14
C ALA A 81 -10.24 -1.81 10.75
N ILE A 82 -10.40 -0.76 11.55
CA ILE A 82 -9.29 -0.09 12.25
C ILE A 82 -8.78 -0.94 13.43
N GLU A 83 -9.69 -1.49 14.25
CA GLU A 83 -9.36 -2.36 15.38
C GLU A 83 -8.62 -3.62 14.91
N GLU A 84 -9.10 -4.25 13.84
CA GLU A 84 -8.44 -5.40 13.21
C GLU A 84 -7.03 -5.03 12.75
N ARG A 85 -6.88 -3.89 12.07
CA ARG A 85 -5.56 -3.41 11.61
C ARG A 85 -4.60 -3.20 12.78
N ALA A 86 -5.08 -2.74 13.93
CA ALA A 86 -4.27 -2.56 15.14
C ALA A 86 -3.96 -3.90 15.84
N SER A 87 -4.80 -4.92 15.66
CA SER A 87 -4.65 -6.23 16.30
C SER A 87 -3.63 -7.16 15.60
N TYR A 88 -3.43 -6.98 14.29
CA TYR A 88 -2.52 -7.84 13.52
C TYR A 88 -1.04 -7.49 13.73
N SER A 89 -0.17 -8.46 13.47
CA SER A 89 1.28 -8.25 13.47
C SER A 89 1.68 -7.17 12.45
N THR A 90 2.36 -6.14 12.94
CA THR A 90 2.88 -5.04 12.10
C THR A 90 3.80 -5.53 10.99
N ASP A 91 4.62 -6.55 11.28
CA ASP A 91 5.55 -7.14 10.32
C ASP A 91 4.82 -7.81 9.16
N ALA A 92 3.77 -8.59 9.48
CA ALA A 92 2.94 -9.28 8.50
C ALA A 92 2.17 -8.28 7.62
N LEU A 93 1.57 -7.25 8.23
CA LEU A 93 0.85 -6.20 7.51
C LEU A 93 1.79 -5.43 6.57
N THR A 94 3.00 -5.09 7.02
CA THR A 94 3.99 -4.42 6.18
C THR A 94 4.35 -5.27 4.96
N GLY A 95 4.59 -6.57 5.14
CA GLY A 95 4.87 -7.50 4.05
C GLY A 95 3.70 -7.68 3.08
N MET A 96 2.47 -7.76 3.62
CA MET A 96 1.25 -7.85 2.83
C MET A 96 1.04 -6.58 1.98
N GLU A 97 1.16 -5.40 2.58
CA GLU A 97 1.02 -4.12 1.88
C GLU A 97 2.09 -3.91 0.81
N ALA A 98 3.35 -4.30 1.08
CA ALA A 98 4.43 -4.23 0.09
C ALA A 98 4.14 -5.12 -1.13
N SER A 99 3.39 -6.21 -0.95
CA SER A 99 3.02 -7.12 -2.03
C SER A 99 1.76 -6.64 -2.78
N LEU A 100 0.70 -6.26 -2.05
CA LEU A 100 -0.58 -5.85 -2.63
C LEU A 100 -0.51 -4.49 -3.34
N ARG A 101 0.31 -3.55 -2.86
CA ARG A 101 0.46 -2.22 -3.47
C ARG A 101 1.37 -2.22 -4.72
N PHE A 102 2.18 -3.26 -4.90
CA PHE A 102 3.08 -3.43 -6.05
C PHE A 102 2.79 -4.77 -6.76
N PRO A 103 1.60 -4.93 -7.37
CA PRO A 103 1.06 -6.23 -7.74
C PRO A 103 1.64 -6.85 -9.02
N GLY A 104 2.59 -6.21 -9.71
CA GLY A 104 3.13 -6.79 -10.94
C GLY A 104 4.31 -6.07 -11.57
N PRO A 105 4.13 -4.89 -12.19
CA PRO A 105 5.20 -4.22 -12.92
C PRO A 105 6.40 -3.87 -12.01
N GLU A 106 7.59 -4.32 -12.41
CA GLU A 106 8.86 -3.99 -11.74
C GLU A 106 9.72 -3.02 -12.55
N THR A 107 10.04 -1.89 -11.94
CA THR A 107 11.04 -0.89 -12.34
C THR A 107 12.34 -1.01 -11.53
N LEU A 108 13.33 -0.15 -11.81
CA LEU A 108 14.53 -0.06 -10.98
C LEU A 108 14.18 0.30 -9.53
N GLU A 109 13.28 1.26 -9.34
CA GLU A 109 12.87 1.77 -8.03
C GLU A 109 12.13 0.70 -7.22
N THR A 110 11.20 -0.02 -7.83
CA THR A 110 10.50 -1.13 -7.15
C THR A 110 11.45 -2.28 -6.81
N LYS A 111 12.49 -2.54 -7.62
CA LYS A 111 13.54 -3.53 -7.28
C LYS A 111 14.42 -3.07 -6.12
N ILE A 112 14.67 -1.77 -6.00
CA ILE A 112 15.37 -1.18 -4.84
C ILE A 112 14.53 -1.40 -3.58
N PHE A 113 13.27 -0.95 -3.56
CA PHE A 113 12.43 -1.03 -2.37
C PHE A 113 11.88 -2.44 -2.07
N GLY A 114 11.76 -3.29 -3.08
CA GLY A 114 11.37 -4.69 -2.94
C GLY A 114 12.59 -5.58 -2.74
N ARG A 115 13.14 -6.11 -3.85
CA ARG A 115 14.20 -7.12 -3.82
C ARG A 115 15.41 -6.70 -2.97
N LEU A 116 15.99 -5.53 -3.20
CA LEU A 116 17.21 -5.13 -2.48
C LEU A 116 16.92 -4.83 -1.00
N SER A 117 15.95 -3.97 -0.71
CA SER A 117 15.62 -3.58 0.66
C SER A 117 15.08 -4.73 1.50
N ALA A 118 14.26 -5.65 0.96
CA ALA A 118 13.75 -6.79 1.72
C ALA A 118 14.89 -7.75 2.13
N TRP A 119 15.81 -8.06 1.20
CA TRP A 119 17.01 -8.86 1.53
C TRP A 119 17.90 -8.15 2.55
N GLN A 120 18.06 -6.83 2.41
CA GLN A 120 18.85 -6.04 3.36
C GLN A 120 18.21 -6.01 4.76
N ASN A 121 16.89 -5.84 4.85
CA ASN A 121 16.16 -5.87 6.12
C ASN A 121 16.33 -7.22 6.82
N TRP A 122 16.28 -8.33 6.08
CA TRP A 122 16.56 -9.66 6.62
C TRP A 122 18.00 -9.80 7.15
N ILE A 123 19.00 -9.23 6.45
CA ILE A 123 20.39 -9.21 6.92
C ILE A 123 20.50 -8.38 8.21
N PHE A 124 19.85 -7.21 8.27
CA PHE A 124 19.93 -6.28 9.40
C PHE A 124 19.30 -6.78 10.69
N GLN A 125 18.44 -7.79 10.63
CA GLN A 125 17.85 -8.40 11.82
C GLN A 125 18.66 -9.59 12.36
N ARG A 126 19.78 -9.95 11.74
CA ARG A 126 20.54 -11.17 12.07
C ARG A 126 21.86 -10.91 12.81
N PRO A 127 22.27 -11.83 13.72
CA PRO A 127 23.47 -11.65 14.55
C PRO A 127 24.78 -11.43 13.79
N ASN A 128 24.94 -12.07 12.62
CA ASN A 128 26.15 -11.90 11.80
C ASN A 128 26.42 -10.43 11.43
N ALA A 129 25.37 -9.61 11.25
CA ALA A 129 25.50 -8.20 10.93
C ALA A 129 25.55 -7.33 12.19
N VAL A 130 24.53 -7.43 13.05
CA VAL A 130 24.26 -6.47 14.14
C VAL A 130 24.52 -7.00 15.55
N GLY A 131 24.89 -8.28 15.71
CA GLY A 131 25.17 -8.89 17.02
C GLY A 131 26.46 -8.35 17.67
N GLU A 132 26.67 -8.62 18.96
CA GLU A 132 27.83 -8.11 19.71
C GLU A 132 29.18 -8.48 19.06
N GLU A 133 29.31 -9.71 18.55
CA GLU A 133 30.48 -10.17 17.77
C GLU A 133 30.27 -10.09 16.24
N GLY A 134 29.26 -9.34 15.80
CA GLY A 134 28.87 -9.16 14.41
C GLY A 134 29.74 -8.15 13.66
N ALA A 135 29.61 -8.14 12.33
CA ALA A 135 30.46 -7.36 11.44
C ALA A 135 30.42 -5.85 11.73
N LEU A 136 29.24 -5.28 12.01
CA LEU A 136 29.10 -3.83 12.19
C LEU A 136 29.70 -3.36 13.52
N ASN A 137 29.49 -4.09 14.61
CA ASN A 137 29.97 -3.72 15.93
C ASN A 137 31.50 -3.85 16.08
N LEU A 138 32.12 -4.78 15.37
CA LEU A 138 33.57 -4.99 15.44
C LEU A 138 34.36 -4.14 14.44
N TYR A 139 33.70 -3.38 13.56
CA TYR A 139 34.36 -2.49 12.64
C TYR A 139 35.26 -1.48 13.38
N GLY A 140 36.54 -1.41 12.99
CA GLY A 140 37.53 -0.53 13.62
C GLY A 140 38.16 -1.04 14.93
N THR A 141 37.70 -2.17 15.49
CA THR A 141 38.24 -2.71 16.75
C THR A 141 39.49 -3.58 16.58
N GLY A 142 39.82 -3.99 15.35
CA GLY A 142 40.90 -4.93 15.05
C GLY A 142 40.57 -6.41 15.34
N LYS A 143 39.37 -6.71 15.82
CA LYS A 143 38.89 -8.09 16.04
C LYS A 143 38.17 -8.63 14.80
N GLN A 144 38.27 -9.94 14.57
CA GLN A 144 37.55 -10.63 13.50
C GLN A 144 36.14 -11.02 13.96
N ALA A 145 35.14 -10.81 13.09
CA ALA A 145 33.75 -11.17 13.36
C ALA A 145 33.50 -12.69 13.39
N ASN A 146 32.57 -13.09 14.26
CA ASN A 146 32.15 -14.47 14.44
C ASN A 146 30.84 -14.73 13.69
N TYR A 147 30.90 -15.54 12.63
CA TYR A 147 29.76 -15.78 11.74
C TYR A 147 29.20 -17.19 11.90
N ASP A 148 27.87 -17.31 11.98
CA ASP A 148 27.20 -18.57 11.64
C ASP A 148 27.34 -18.80 10.12
N ARG A 149 27.98 -19.91 9.76
CA ARG A 149 28.30 -20.28 8.37
C ARG A 149 27.20 -21.10 7.68
N LYS A 150 26.13 -21.46 8.39
CA LYS A 150 24.99 -22.17 7.79
C LYS A 150 24.25 -21.25 6.82
N ARG A 151 23.93 -21.78 5.63
CA ARG A 151 23.05 -21.11 4.66
C ARG A 151 21.58 -21.25 5.09
N VAL A 152 20.74 -20.33 4.62
CA VAL A 152 19.28 -20.33 4.76
C VAL A 152 18.66 -20.37 3.37
#